data_AF-A0A1C0A652-F1
#
_entry.id   AF-A0A1C0A652-F1
#
_cell.length_a   1.000
_cell.length_b   1.000
_cell.length_c   1.000
_cell.angle_alpha   90.00
_cell.angle_beta   90.00
_cell.angle_gamma   90.00
#
_symmetry.space_group_name_H-M   'P 1'
#
loop_
_entity.id
_entity.type
_entity.pdbx_description
1 polymer ?
#
loop_
_entity_poly.entity_id
_entity_poly.type
_entity_poly.pdbx_seq_one_letter_code
_entity_poly.pdbx_strand_id
1 'polypeptide(L)'
;MKKKLVMYFDRMKDRHLNKDVGLLPYFIAKKFNLDLEYITADDCGLKRFKNYRITKIKRLPSYRFNIFFYLYLIKNAKNIDCLMTIHFKSRNLLIGMLYKKLNSNGKFYIKLDLSSDDKKYSNKDIRIEESDNFIQRKIKTLKRIYRRRKFYFIKYVDLISSEVIEVYENINQHGLYGNKISDRLTLLFNGMDNERNNIKLNKYSQKEDIILTVGRLGIHSKNTEFFLDVIKELDLKNWKVILVGPITDEFKKKIELFYKENPSLKERVIFTGNISDRDKLLNYYNKSKVFCLTSRTEGFALVLPEARYYGNYIVTTDVGGAKEVTEEGEYGRVIPQGNKTEFVEVLQEIINDEMDLEKKYNKIVSRRYEITWENLIEINQELSMFLGDNKNWN
;
A
#
# COMPACT_ATOMS: atom_id res chain seq x y z
N MET A 1 12.42 3.79 -31.14
CA MET A 1 12.52 4.48 -29.83
C MET A 1 11.76 3.65 -28.80
N LYS A 2 12.24 3.59 -27.55
CA LYS A 2 11.46 2.96 -26.47
C LYS A 2 10.22 3.78 -26.20
N LYS A 3 9.11 3.11 -25.87
CA LYS A 3 7.87 3.78 -25.47
C LYS A 3 8.07 4.49 -24.14
N LYS A 4 7.45 5.64 -23.96
CA LYS A 4 7.60 6.51 -22.80
C LYS A 4 6.49 6.32 -21.77
N LEU A 5 6.85 5.87 -20.57
CA LEU A 5 5.98 5.87 -19.40
C LEU A 5 6.24 7.12 -18.55
N VAL A 6 5.21 7.93 -18.33
CA VAL A 6 5.26 9.10 -17.44
C VAL A 6 4.47 8.81 -16.18
N MET A 7 5.14 8.84 -15.03
CA MET A 7 4.48 8.81 -13.72
C MET A 7 4.39 10.22 -13.16
N TYR A 8 3.17 10.73 -12.96
CA TYR A 8 2.97 12.02 -12.30
C TYR A 8 2.61 11.86 -10.82
N PHE A 9 3.46 12.44 -9.97
CA PHE A 9 3.19 12.60 -8.55
C PHE A 9 3.74 13.93 -8.05
N ASP A 10 2.83 14.89 -7.88
CA ASP A 10 3.13 16.30 -7.58
C ASP A 10 4.10 16.53 -6.40
N ARG A 11 4.09 15.66 -5.37
CA ARG A 11 4.93 15.79 -4.16
C ARG A 11 5.73 14.52 -3.89
N MET A 12 6.59 14.15 -4.84
CA MET A 12 7.43 12.96 -4.71
C MET A 12 8.68 13.26 -3.88
N LYS A 13 8.93 12.43 -2.87
CA LYS A 13 10.11 12.48 -1.99
C LYS A 13 10.79 11.11 -2.05
N ASP A 14 12.02 10.98 -1.58
CA ASP A 14 12.76 9.70 -1.62
C ASP A 14 12.01 8.53 -0.95
N ARG A 15 11.27 8.82 0.13
CA ARG A 15 10.41 7.82 0.78
C ARG A 15 9.27 7.30 -0.10
N HIS A 16 8.80 8.11 -1.05
CA HIS A 16 7.74 7.76 -1.99
C HIS A 16 8.33 6.89 -3.13
N LEU A 17 9.57 7.13 -3.53
CA LEU A 17 10.26 6.29 -4.51
C LEU A 17 10.49 4.85 -4.02
N ASN A 18 10.55 4.63 -2.71
CA ASN A 18 10.65 3.30 -2.08
C ASN A 18 9.29 2.68 -1.71
N LYS A 19 8.20 3.18 -2.28
CA LYS A 19 6.83 2.69 -2.13
C LYS A 19 6.23 2.44 -3.51
N ASP A 20 5.03 1.89 -3.54
CA ASP A 20 4.22 1.67 -4.74
C ASP A 20 4.25 2.81 -5.78
N VAL A 21 4.11 4.07 -5.34
CA VAL A 21 4.13 5.24 -6.24
C VAL A 21 5.43 5.42 -7.05
N GLY A 22 6.56 4.88 -6.57
CA GLY A 22 7.81 4.81 -7.33
C GLY A 22 8.15 3.41 -7.82
N LEU A 23 7.95 2.38 -7.00
CA LEU A 23 8.34 1.01 -7.34
C LEU A 23 7.52 0.46 -8.50
N LEU A 24 6.19 0.62 -8.48
CA LEU A 24 5.34 0.07 -9.53
C LEU A 24 5.71 0.60 -10.93
N PRO A 25 5.77 1.92 -11.20
CA PRO A 25 6.17 2.41 -12.52
C PRO A 25 7.59 2.01 -12.91
N TYR A 26 8.52 1.88 -11.94
CA TYR A 26 9.87 1.38 -12.18
C TYR A 26 9.88 -0.08 -12.65
N PHE A 27 9.22 -0.98 -11.93
CA PHE A 27 9.17 -2.40 -12.29
C PHE A 27 8.35 -2.63 -13.57
N ILE A 28 7.29 -1.85 -13.81
CA ILE A 28 6.59 -1.82 -15.11
C ILE A 28 7.56 -1.45 -16.23
N ALA A 29 8.27 -0.33 -16.09
CA ALA A 29 9.18 0.15 -17.12
C ALA A 29 10.30 -0.86 -17.39
N LYS A 30 10.81 -1.52 -16.34
CA LYS A 30 11.78 -2.60 -16.46
C LYS A 30 11.21 -3.79 -17.25
N LYS A 31 10.05 -4.33 -16.85
CA LYS A 31 9.44 -5.52 -17.49
C LYS A 31 9.10 -5.29 -18.96
N PHE A 32 8.53 -4.13 -19.29
CA PHE A 32 8.06 -3.81 -20.64
C PHE A 32 9.07 -2.98 -21.46
N ASN A 33 10.30 -2.81 -20.96
CA ASN A 33 11.38 -2.06 -21.62
C ASN A 33 10.97 -0.63 -22.04
N LEU A 34 10.34 0.11 -21.12
CA LEU A 34 9.84 1.47 -21.33
C LEU A 34 10.84 2.52 -20.81
N ASP A 35 10.84 3.69 -21.43
CA ASP A 35 11.55 4.87 -20.92
C ASP A 35 10.70 5.54 -19.83
N LEU A 36 11.15 5.44 -18.58
CA LEU A 36 10.44 6.00 -17.44
C LEU A 36 10.84 7.44 -17.13
N GLU A 37 9.84 8.30 -16.96
CA GLU A 37 10.01 9.66 -16.46
C GLU A 37 9.04 9.96 -15.31
N TYR A 38 9.57 10.35 -14.15
CA TYR A 38 8.79 10.88 -13.05
C TYR A 38 8.66 12.39 -13.16
N ILE A 39 7.44 12.89 -13.00
CA ILE A 39 7.15 14.33 -12.96
C ILE A 39 6.67 14.70 -11.56
N THR A 40 7.39 15.60 -10.91
CA THR A 40 7.16 16.01 -9.52
C THR A 40 7.58 17.46 -9.29
N ALA A 41 7.02 18.13 -8.28
CA ALA A 41 7.47 19.46 -7.87
C ALA A 41 8.58 19.45 -6.82
N ASP A 42 8.77 18.31 -6.16
CA ASP A 42 9.74 18.14 -5.08
C ASP A 42 11.02 17.47 -5.61
N ASP A 43 12.16 17.82 -5.01
CA ASP A 43 13.42 17.12 -5.24
C ASP A 43 13.35 15.71 -4.65
N CYS A 44 13.67 14.73 -5.47
CA CYS A 44 13.82 13.34 -5.06
C CYS A 44 14.78 12.61 -5.99
N GLY A 45 15.24 11.44 -5.56
CA GLY A 45 16.06 10.56 -6.38
C GLY A 45 16.44 9.29 -5.63
N LEU A 46 16.32 8.16 -6.31
CA LEU A 46 16.88 6.89 -5.85
C LEU A 46 18.14 6.58 -6.66
N LYS A 47 19.30 6.72 -6.02
CA LYS A 47 20.60 6.41 -6.63
C LYS A 47 20.73 4.95 -7.11
N ARG A 48 20.01 4.02 -6.47
CA ARG A 48 20.10 2.58 -6.76
C ARG A 48 19.40 2.17 -8.06
N PHE A 49 18.34 2.89 -8.44
CA PHE A 49 17.62 2.59 -9.67
C PHE A 49 18.34 3.26 -10.84
N LYS A 50 18.44 2.53 -11.94
CA LYS A 50 19.01 3.02 -13.20
C LYS A 50 17.88 3.25 -14.20
N ASN A 51 18.16 3.98 -15.28
CA ASN A 51 17.29 4.06 -16.46
C ASN A 51 15.90 4.70 -16.20
N TYR A 52 15.84 5.71 -15.34
CA TYR A 52 14.68 6.60 -15.25
C TYR A 52 15.14 8.06 -15.22
N ARG A 53 14.23 8.99 -15.55
CA ARG A 53 14.46 10.44 -15.44
C ARG A 53 13.51 11.05 -14.42
N ILE A 54 13.94 12.12 -13.78
CA ILE A 54 13.07 12.99 -12.97
C ILE A 54 13.06 14.34 -13.65
N THR A 55 11.86 14.81 -13.99
CA THR A 55 11.64 16.17 -14.47
C THR A 55 10.94 16.95 -13.38
N LYS A 56 11.67 17.92 -12.81
CA LYS A 56 11.15 18.81 -11.80
C LYS A 56 10.28 19.88 -12.46
N ILE A 57 9.06 20.04 -11.98
CA ILE A 57 8.16 21.13 -12.36
C ILE A 57 8.03 22.14 -11.22
N LYS A 58 7.68 23.38 -11.55
CA LYS A 58 7.35 24.38 -10.53
C LYS A 58 6.03 24.03 -9.85
N ARG A 59 5.76 24.65 -8.71
CA ARG A 59 4.48 24.56 -8.01
C ARG A 59 4.15 25.87 -7.33
N LEU A 60 2.88 26.27 -7.39
CA LEU A 60 2.35 27.39 -6.62
C LEU A 60 1.83 26.88 -5.25
N PRO A 61 2.19 27.51 -4.11
CA PRO A 61 1.86 27.02 -2.77
C PRO A 61 0.35 26.85 -2.51
N SER A 62 -0.47 27.76 -3.02
CA SER A 62 -1.90 27.87 -2.67
C SER A 62 -2.84 27.15 -3.63
N TYR A 63 -2.33 26.57 -4.71
CA TYR A 63 -3.19 25.98 -5.74
C TYR A 63 -3.35 24.48 -5.57
N ARG A 64 -4.62 24.05 -5.57
CA ARG A 64 -5.01 22.64 -5.51
C ARG A 64 -4.61 21.85 -6.77
N PHE A 65 -4.35 22.56 -7.86
CA PHE A 65 -3.90 22.04 -9.15
C PHE A 65 -2.51 22.62 -9.47
N ASN A 66 -1.59 21.78 -9.91
CA ASN A 66 -0.28 22.26 -10.35
C ASN A 66 -0.34 22.62 -11.84
N ILE A 67 -0.57 23.91 -12.15
CA ILE A 67 -0.68 24.42 -13.53
C ILE A 67 0.52 24.05 -14.41
N PHE A 68 1.72 23.96 -13.83
CA PHE A 68 2.93 23.62 -14.57
C PHE A 68 2.91 22.19 -15.10
N PHE A 69 2.20 21.27 -14.45
CA PHE A 69 1.99 19.93 -15.00
C PHE A 69 1.05 19.95 -16.22
N TYR A 70 0.01 20.78 -16.19
CA TYR A 70 -0.88 20.94 -17.36
C TYR A 70 -0.14 21.54 -18.55
N LEU A 71 0.72 22.54 -18.32
CA LEU A 71 1.60 23.11 -19.34
C LEU A 71 2.59 22.06 -19.89
N TYR A 72 3.14 21.23 -19.01
CA TYR A 72 3.99 20.10 -19.42
C TYR A 72 3.22 19.15 -20.34
N LEU A 73 1.98 18.78 -20.01
CA LEU A 73 1.15 17.91 -20.86
C LEU A 73 0.85 18.56 -22.21
N ILE A 74 0.47 19.84 -22.25
CA ILE A 74 0.22 20.55 -23.52
C ILE A 74 1.43 20.47 -24.46
N LYS A 75 2.64 20.58 -23.91
CA LYS A 75 3.88 20.51 -24.70
C LYS A 75 4.31 19.09 -25.07
N ASN A 76 4.07 18.10 -24.22
CA ASN A 76 4.72 16.79 -24.32
C ASN A 76 3.77 15.61 -24.56
N ALA A 77 2.45 15.77 -24.44
CA ALA A 77 1.49 14.66 -24.43
C ALA A 77 1.61 13.71 -25.64
N LYS A 78 1.88 14.23 -26.83
CA LYS A 78 2.06 13.43 -28.06
C LYS A 78 3.24 12.45 -27.99
N ASN A 79 4.23 12.73 -27.14
CA ASN A 79 5.42 11.90 -26.94
C ASN A 79 5.32 11.02 -25.68
N ILE A 80 4.16 10.98 -25.03
CA ILE A 80 3.90 10.15 -23.86
C ILE A 80 3.04 8.99 -24.32
N ASP A 81 3.61 7.80 -24.34
CA ASP A 81 2.93 6.57 -24.68
C ASP A 81 1.96 6.18 -23.56
N CYS A 82 2.41 6.15 -22.30
CA CYS A 82 1.55 5.86 -21.16
C CYS A 82 1.70 6.93 -20.08
N LEU A 83 0.59 7.54 -19.68
CA LEU A 83 0.51 8.40 -18.51
C LEU A 83 -0.03 7.60 -17.32
N MET A 84 0.67 7.63 -16.20
CA MET A 84 0.28 6.98 -14.96
C MET A 84 0.10 8.01 -13.84
N THR A 85 -0.96 7.82 -13.04
CA THR A 85 -1.16 8.56 -11.78
C THR A 85 -1.59 7.60 -10.66
N ILE A 86 -1.44 8.03 -9.41
CA ILE A 86 -1.93 7.31 -8.24
C ILE A 86 -3.06 8.08 -7.53
N HIS A 87 -3.91 7.34 -6.85
CA HIS A 87 -5.12 7.77 -6.16
C HIS A 87 -6.26 8.13 -7.11
N PHE A 88 -7.45 7.60 -6.84
CA PHE A 88 -8.64 8.00 -7.57
C PHE A 88 -9.18 9.36 -7.07
N LYS A 89 -8.82 10.44 -7.76
CA LYS A 89 -9.26 11.81 -7.44
C LYS A 89 -9.70 12.52 -8.72
N SER A 90 -10.69 13.41 -8.60
CA SER A 90 -11.22 14.18 -9.75
C SER A 90 -10.14 14.93 -10.54
N ARG A 91 -9.08 15.42 -9.86
CA ARG A 91 -7.94 16.06 -10.51
C ARG A 91 -7.16 15.12 -11.44
N ASN A 92 -7.01 13.85 -11.08
CA ASN A 92 -6.30 12.87 -11.89
C ASN A 92 -7.15 12.50 -13.11
N LEU A 93 -8.47 12.46 -12.96
CA LEU A 93 -9.37 12.29 -14.11
C LEU A 93 -9.35 13.50 -15.06
N LEU A 94 -9.24 14.73 -14.54
CA LEU A 94 -9.08 15.93 -15.36
C LEU A 94 -7.77 15.90 -16.16
N ILE A 95 -6.68 15.47 -15.50
CA ILE A 95 -5.38 15.21 -16.13
C ILE A 95 -5.53 14.19 -17.26
N GLY A 96 -6.18 13.06 -17.00
CA GLY A 96 -6.45 12.02 -18.00
C GLY A 96 -7.23 12.53 -19.19
N MET A 97 -8.32 13.27 -18.96
CA MET A 97 -9.09 13.89 -20.03
C MET A 97 -8.21 14.81 -20.90
N LEU A 98 -7.43 15.71 -20.29
CA LEU A 98 -6.58 16.61 -21.05
C LEU A 98 -5.55 15.81 -21.86
N TYR A 99 -4.90 14.83 -21.24
CA TYR A 99 -3.94 13.96 -21.91
C TYR A 99 -4.56 13.25 -23.11
N LYS A 100 -5.71 12.60 -22.97
CA LYS A 100 -6.41 11.90 -24.06
C LYS A 100 -6.89 12.84 -25.17
N LYS A 101 -7.18 14.12 -24.87
CA LYS A 101 -7.50 15.13 -25.89
C LYS A 101 -6.27 15.56 -26.70
N LEU A 102 -5.10 15.57 -26.08
CA LEU A 102 -3.84 15.96 -26.72
C LEU A 102 -3.14 14.78 -27.42
N ASN A 103 -3.39 13.57 -26.94
CA ASN A 103 -2.89 12.31 -27.47
C ASN A 103 -3.96 11.22 -27.32
N SER A 104 -4.74 11.00 -28.39
CA SER A 104 -5.85 10.03 -28.41
C SER A 104 -5.38 8.58 -28.28
N ASN A 105 -4.20 8.27 -28.83
CA ASN A 105 -3.62 6.92 -28.86
C ASN A 105 -2.84 6.59 -27.59
N GLY A 106 -2.48 7.62 -26.80
CA GLY A 106 -1.80 7.48 -25.53
C GLY A 106 -2.65 6.77 -24.48
N LYS A 107 -2.03 5.96 -23.62
CA LYS A 107 -2.70 5.16 -22.60
C LYS A 107 -2.71 5.86 -21.24
N PHE A 108 -3.82 5.83 -20.53
CA PHE A 108 -3.95 6.43 -19.20
C PHE A 108 -4.25 5.39 -18.13
N TYR A 109 -3.32 5.22 -17.19
CA TYR A 109 -3.39 4.26 -16.09
C TYR A 109 -3.54 4.98 -14.74
N ILE A 110 -4.51 4.55 -13.94
CA ILE A 110 -4.65 4.98 -12.54
C ILE A 110 -4.47 3.79 -11.60
N LYS A 111 -3.43 3.84 -10.76
CA LYS A 111 -3.37 2.96 -9.59
C LYS A 111 -4.26 3.52 -8.48
N LEU A 112 -5.12 2.66 -7.92
CA LEU A 112 -5.89 3.00 -6.74
C LEU A 112 -4.98 3.02 -5.49
N ASP A 113 -5.55 3.42 -4.36
CA ASP A 113 -4.95 3.34 -3.02
C ASP A 113 -6.12 3.43 -2.05
N LEU A 114 -6.95 2.40 -2.09
CA LEU A 114 -8.21 2.33 -1.37
C LEU A 114 -8.12 1.26 -0.30
N SER A 115 -8.68 1.57 0.87
CA SER A 115 -8.94 0.59 1.92
C SER A 115 -10.35 0.03 1.78
N SER A 116 -10.59 -1.20 2.22
CA SER A 116 -11.96 -1.74 2.39
C SER A 116 -12.85 -0.83 3.24
N ASP A 117 -12.26 -0.20 4.26
CA ASP A 117 -12.94 0.75 5.17
C ASP A 117 -13.24 2.14 4.57
N ASP A 118 -12.82 2.43 3.33
CA ASP A 118 -13.12 3.72 2.72
C ASP A 118 -14.64 3.81 2.50
N LYS A 119 -15.33 4.51 3.42
CA LYS A 119 -16.77 4.84 3.37
C LYS A 119 -17.25 5.40 2.02
N LYS A 120 -16.33 5.86 1.17
CA LYS A 120 -16.58 6.34 -0.19
C LYS A 120 -17.04 5.24 -1.16
N TYR A 121 -16.78 3.96 -0.83
CA TYR A 121 -17.14 2.77 -1.62
C TYR A 121 -18.02 1.79 -0.86
N SER A 122 -18.01 1.83 0.48
CA SER A 122 -18.93 1.00 1.25
C SER A 122 -20.37 1.33 0.83
N ASN A 123 -21.13 0.28 0.54
CA ASN A 123 -22.57 0.33 0.35
C ASN A 123 -23.34 0.91 1.56
N LYS A 124 -22.71 1.47 2.61
CA LYS A 124 -23.44 2.15 3.71
C LYS A 124 -24.22 3.38 3.27
N ASP A 125 -23.94 3.96 2.11
CA ASP A 125 -24.81 4.96 1.47
C ASP A 125 -25.94 4.34 0.62
N ILE A 126 -25.96 3.01 0.44
CA ILE A 126 -26.82 2.25 -0.49
C ILE A 126 -27.64 1.15 0.22
N ARG A 127 -27.21 0.61 1.37
CA ARG A 127 -27.97 -0.34 2.20
C ARG A 127 -29.00 0.39 3.06
N ILE A 128 -30.16 0.53 2.42
CA ILE A 128 -31.54 0.45 2.92
C ILE A 128 -31.66 0.29 4.46
N GLU A 129 -32.01 1.39 5.14
CA GLU A 129 -32.97 1.31 6.25
C GLU A 129 -34.37 1.49 5.64
N GLU A 130 -35.32 0.63 6.02
CA GLU A 130 -36.68 0.52 5.46
C GLU A 130 -37.61 1.71 5.79
N SER A 131 -37.07 2.88 6.09
CA SER A 131 -37.84 4.10 6.39
C SER A 131 -37.35 5.30 5.57
N ASP A 132 -37.43 5.22 4.25
CA ASP A 132 -36.97 6.29 3.34
C ASP A 132 -38.09 7.33 3.08
N ASN A 133 -38.05 8.48 3.76
CA ASN A 133 -38.91 9.63 3.44
C ASN A 133 -38.54 10.27 2.08
N PHE A 134 -39.51 10.88 1.39
CA PHE A 134 -39.37 11.50 0.05
C PHE A 134 -38.15 12.44 -0.09
N ILE A 135 -37.84 13.21 0.96
CA ILE A 135 -36.71 14.15 1.01
C ILE A 135 -35.37 13.41 0.92
N GLN A 136 -35.21 12.28 1.60
CA GLN A 136 -33.99 11.47 1.55
C GLN A 136 -33.77 10.87 0.15
N ARG A 137 -34.84 10.41 -0.53
CA ARG A 137 -34.78 9.96 -1.94
C ARG A 137 -34.33 11.06 -2.90
N LYS A 138 -34.80 12.29 -2.70
CA LYS A 138 -34.41 13.46 -3.50
C LYS A 138 -32.93 13.85 -3.28
N ILE A 139 -32.48 13.84 -2.02
CA ILE A 139 -31.05 14.07 -1.66
C ILE A 139 -30.16 12.96 -2.23
N LYS A 140 -30.57 11.69 -2.17
CA LYS A 140 -29.86 10.54 -2.77
C LYS A 140 -29.70 10.73 -4.28
N THR A 141 -30.76 11.14 -4.97
CA THR A 141 -30.74 11.39 -6.42
C THR A 141 -29.78 12.53 -6.78
N LEU A 142 -29.81 13.64 -6.04
CA LEU A 142 -28.89 14.77 -6.22
C LEU A 142 -27.43 14.38 -5.94
N LYS A 143 -27.15 13.65 -4.85
CA LYS A 143 -25.82 13.12 -4.54
C LYS A 143 -25.32 12.19 -5.65
N ARG A 144 -26.19 11.34 -6.22
CA ARG A 144 -25.85 10.45 -7.34
C ARG A 144 -25.51 11.23 -8.61
N ILE A 145 -26.31 12.24 -8.95
CA ILE A 145 -26.05 13.13 -10.10
C ILE A 145 -24.74 13.90 -9.89
N TYR A 146 -24.54 14.48 -8.71
CA TYR A 146 -23.31 15.19 -8.37
C TYR A 146 -22.08 14.27 -8.47
N ARG A 147 -22.14 13.05 -7.93
CA ARG A 147 -21.06 12.05 -8.02
C ARG A 147 -20.77 11.66 -9.47
N ARG A 148 -21.79 11.37 -10.28
CA ARG A 148 -21.64 11.08 -11.71
C ARG A 148 -21.01 12.24 -12.47
N ARG A 149 -21.43 13.48 -12.21
CA ARG A 149 -20.81 14.67 -12.81
C ARG A 149 -19.38 14.89 -12.34
N LYS A 150 -19.09 14.65 -11.06
CA LYS A 150 -17.76 14.81 -10.45
C LYS A 150 -16.72 13.84 -11.01
N PHE A 151 -17.14 12.64 -11.42
CA PHE A 151 -16.27 11.60 -11.97
C PHE A 151 -16.55 11.29 -13.44
N TYR A 152 -17.21 12.22 -14.16
CA TYR A 152 -17.55 12.07 -15.59
C TYR A 152 -16.33 11.74 -16.47
N PHE A 153 -15.15 12.20 -16.08
CA PHE A 153 -13.91 11.98 -16.82
C PHE A 153 -13.28 10.59 -16.61
N ILE A 154 -13.91 9.70 -15.83
CA ILE A 154 -13.45 8.31 -15.68
C ILE A 154 -13.41 7.57 -17.02
N LYS A 155 -14.26 7.96 -17.99
CA LYS A 155 -14.28 7.37 -19.33
C LYS A 155 -12.95 7.48 -20.08
N TYR A 156 -12.07 8.41 -19.70
CA TYR A 156 -10.74 8.61 -20.30
C TYR A 156 -9.64 7.75 -19.67
N VAL A 157 -9.97 6.93 -18.66
CA VAL A 157 -9.01 6.02 -18.03
C VAL A 157 -9.03 4.70 -18.81
N ASP A 158 -7.87 4.26 -19.28
CA ASP A 158 -7.74 3.03 -20.07
C ASP A 158 -7.46 1.81 -19.17
N LEU A 159 -6.82 2.01 -18.01
CA LEU A 159 -6.64 0.96 -16.99
C LEU A 159 -6.75 1.54 -15.57
N ILE A 160 -7.35 0.77 -14.68
CA ILE A 160 -7.42 1.01 -13.24
C ILE A 160 -6.96 -0.26 -12.53
N SER A 161 -6.05 -0.14 -11.56
CA SER A 161 -5.68 -1.29 -10.73
C SER A 161 -6.12 -1.10 -9.28
N SER A 162 -6.65 -2.16 -8.68
CA SER A 162 -6.90 -2.25 -7.23
C SER A 162 -5.94 -3.25 -6.59
N GLU A 163 -5.64 -3.03 -5.33
CA GLU A 163 -4.62 -3.79 -4.59
C GLU A 163 -5.25 -4.64 -3.49
N VAL A 164 -6.57 -4.61 -3.31
CA VAL A 164 -7.28 -5.40 -2.29
C VAL A 164 -8.42 -6.14 -2.99
N ILE A 165 -8.56 -7.45 -2.74
CA ILE A 165 -9.58 -8.27 -3.43
C ILE A 165 -10.98 -7.74 -3.14
N GLU A 166 -11.28 -7.45 -1.87
CA GLU A 166 -12.60 -6.93 -1.48
C GLU A 166 -12.97 -5.65 -2.24
N VAL A 167 -12.00 -4.74 -2.41
CA VAL A 167 -12.21 -3.50 -3.16
C VAL A 167 -12.41 -3.78 -4.65
N TYR A 168 -11.59 -4.67 -5.23
CA TYR A 168 -11.71 -5.09 -6.63
C TYR A 168 -13.08 -5.71 -6.93
N GLU A 169 -13.51 -6.67 -6.11
CA GLU A 169 -14.80 -7.34 -6.24
C GLU A 169 -15.96 -6.37 -6.07
N ASN A 170 -15.88 -5.47 -5.07
CA ASN A 170 -16.91 -4.46 -4.85
C ASN A 170 -17.07 -3.55 -6.07
N ILE A 171 -15.96 -3.09 -6.68
CA ILE A 171 -15.96 -2.27 -7.89
C ILE A 171 -16.51 -3.05 -9.08
N ASN A 172 -16.20 -4.34 -9.23
CA ASN A 172 -16.74 -5.17 -10.30
C ASN A 172 -18.27 -5.32 -10.18
N GLN A 173 -18.77 -5.51 -8.96
CA GLN A 173 -20.21 -5.68 -8.71
C GLN A 173 -20.99 -4.36 -8.84
N HIS A 174 -20.47 -3.25 -8.29
CA HIS A 174 -21.23 -2.00 -8.10
C HIS A 174 -20.74 -0.83 -8.98
N GLY A 175 -19.59 -0.98 -9.62
CA GLY A 175 -18.90 0.08 -10.33
C GLY A 175 -18.22 1.10 -9.41
N LEU A 176 -17.39 1.96 -9.99
CA LEU A 176 -16.66 3.01 -9.28
C LEU A 176 -17.43 4.33 -9.37
N TYR A 177 -18.02 4.77 -8.26
CA TYR A 177 -18.93 5.93 -8.19
C TYR A 177 -20.11 5.83 -9.20
N GLY A 178 -20.63 4.63 -9.41
CA GLY A 178 -21.77 4.37 -10.31
C GLY A 178 -21.43 4.35 -11.81
N ASN A 179 -20.14 4.20 -12.13
CA ASN A 179 -19.63 3.91 -13.48
C ASN A 179 -19.14 2.47 -13.52
N LYS A 180 -19.63 1.70 -14.50
CA LYS A 180 -19.10 0.35 -14.78
C LYS A 180 -17.71 0.51 -15.39
N ILE A 181 -16.72 -0.15 -14.80
CA ILE A 181 -15.30 -0.08 -15.21
C ILE A 181 -14.61 -1.44 -15.18
N SER A 182 -15.38 -2.53 -15.08
CA SER A 182 -14.87 -3.90 -14.94
C SER A 182 -14.01 -4.32 -16.13
N ASP A 183 -14.29 -3.79 -17.32
CA ASP A 183 -13.53 -3.99 -18.56
C ASP A 183 -12.13 -3.37 -18.55
N ARG A 184 -11.86 -2.49 -17.59
CA ARG A 184 -10.59 -1.79 -17.42
C ARG A 184 -10.09 -1.82 -15.98
N LEU A 185 -10.53 -2.79 -15.19
CA LEU A 185 -10.11 -2.99 -13.81
C LEU A 185 -9.24 -4.24 -13.72
N THR A 186 -8.06 -4.12 -13.11
CA THR A 186 -7.19 -5.26 -12.79
C THR A 186 -6.89 -5.33 -11.31
N LEU A 187 -6.65 -6.54 -10.81
CA LEU A 187 -6.17 -6.77 -9.45
C LEU A 187 -4.63 -6.84 -9.48
N LEU A 188 -3.98 -5.88 -8.84
CA LEU A 188 -2.53 -5.79 -8.73
C LEU A 188 -2.13 -5.40 -7.31
N PHE A 189 -1.75 -6.40 -6.52
CA PHE A 189 -1.24 -6.23 -5.16
C PHE A 189 0.02 -5.36 -5.12
N ASN A 190 0.29 -4.75 -3.97
CA ASN A 190 1.57 -4.08 -3.79
C ASN A 190 2.66 -5.09 -3.46
N GLY A 191 3.72 -5.09 -4.28
CA GLY A 191 4.84 -6.00 -4.11
C GLY A 191 5.90 -5.53 -3.13
N MET A 192 6.72 -6.49 -2.69
CA MET A 192 8.03 -6.24 -2.11
C MET A 192 9.05 -5.91 -3.20
N ASP A 193 9.98 -5.02 -2.88
CA ASP A 193 11.13 -4.69 -3.72
C ASP A 193 12.27 -5.67 -3.48
N ASN A 194 12.40 -6.63 -4.40
CA ASN A 194 13.40 -7.70 -4.37
C ASN A 194 14.75 -7.32 -4.97
N GLU A 195 14.91 -6.16 -5.63
CA GLU A 195 16.20 -5.73 -6.19
C GLU A 195 17.14 -5.14 -5.14
N ARG A 196 16.64 -4.95 -3.92
CA ARG A 196 17.41 -4.44 -2.79
C ARG A 196 18.28 -5.54 -2.17
N ASN A 197 19.30 -5.96 -2.91
CA ASN A 197 20.14 -7.13 -2.62
C ASN A 197 21.21 -6.95 -1.54
N ASN A 198 21.18 -5.86 -0.78
CA ASN A 198 22.20 -5.59 0.25
C ASN A 198 22.07 -6.49 1.49
N ILE A 199 21.01 -7.29 1.58
CA ILE A 199 20.69 -8.10 2.76
C ILE A 199 20.54 -9.56 2.35
N LYS A 200 21.48 -10.38 2.81
CA LYS A 200 21.36 -11.83 2.74
C LYS A 200 20.28 -12.28 3.72
N LEU A 201 19.34 -13.11 3.26
CA LEU A 201 18.32 -13.69 4.11
C LEU A 201 18.96 -14.55 5.21
N ASN A 202 18.58 -14.30 6.46
CA ASN A 202 18.99 -15.10 7.61
C ASN A 202 18.22 -16.42 7.61
N LYS A 203 18.92 -17.55 7.86
CA LYS A 203 18.28 -18.83 8.19
C LYS A 203 17.46 -18.69 9.48
N TYR A 204 16.48 -19.57 9.70
CA TYR A 204 15.66 -19.53 10.92
C TYR A 204 16.49 -19.51 12.21
N SER A 205 17.54 -20.34 12.30
CA SER A 205 18.46 -20.41 13.45
C SER A 205 19.27 -19.13 13.70
N GLN A 206 19.32 -18.22 12.73
CA GLN A 206 19.98 -16.91 12.85
C GLN A 206 18.99 -15.78 13.18
N LYS A 207 17.69 -16.08 13.25
CA LYS A 207 16.64 -15.12 13.63
C LYS A 207 16.50 -15.10 15.15
N GLU A 208 16.23 -13.92 15.66
CA GLU A 208 16.04 -13.63 17.08
C GLU A 208 14.56 -13.71 17.45
N ASP A 209 14.28 -14.05 18.71
CA ASP A 209 12.95 -14.03 19.34
C ASP A 209 12.42 -12.59 19.47
N ILE A 210 12.04 -12.02 18.33
CA ILE A 210 11.54 -10.66 18.21
C ILE A 210 10.17 -10.67 17.54
N ILE A 211 9.23 -9.98 18.20
CA ILE A 211 7.98 -9.49 17.60
C ILE A 211 8.24 -8.07 17.10
N LEU A 212 8.21 -7.88 15.79
CA LEU A 212 8.46 -6.60 15.13
C LEU A 212 7.16 -5.90 14.75
N THR A 213 7.06 -4.61 15.04
CA THR A 213 6.03 -3.73 14.48
C THR A 213 6.69 -2.57 13.75
N VAL A 214 6.23 -2.26 12.54
CA VAL A 214 6.74 -1.13 11.76
C VAL A 214 5.60 -0.23 11.33
N GLY A 215 5.68 1.06 11.66
CA GLY A 215 4.65 2.02 11.29
C GLY A 215 4.78 3.36 12.00
N ARG A 216 3.89 4.30 11.68
CA ARG A 216 3.78 5.54 12.45
C ARG A 216 3.07 5.22 13.77
N LEU A 217 3.78 5.30 14.88
CA LEU A 217 3.28 4.84 16.17
C LEU A 217 2.42 5.94 16.82
N GLY A 218 1.31 5.52 17.43
CA GLY A 218 0.42 6.43 18.14
C GLY A 218 -0.52 7.26 17.28
N ILE A 219 -0.80 6.83 16.04
CA ILE A 219 -1.91 7.37 15.25
C ILE A 219 -3.09 6.39 15.30
N HIS A 220 -4.30 6.94 15.26
CA HIS A 220 -5.54 6.16 15.35
C HIS A 220 -5.60 4.97 14.36
N SER A 221 -5.15 5.16 13.12
CA SER A 221 -5.21 4.08 12.12
C SER A 221 -4.26 2.91 12.42
N LYS A 222 -3.14 3.13 13.12
CA LYS A 222 -2.16 2.08 13.46
C LYS A 222 -2.40 1.41 14.81
N ASN A 223 -3.18 2.06 15.68
CA ASN A 223 -3.68 1.46 16.91
C ASN A 223 -2.58 0.78 17.77
N THR A 224 -1.46 1.49 17.92
CA THR A 224 -0.32 0.98 18.68
C THR A 224 -0.64 0.94 20.18
N GLU A 225 -1.58 1.75 20.66
CA GLU A 225 -2.08 1.72 22.03
C GLU A 225 -2.71 0.37 22.39
N PHE A 226 -3.53 -0.20 21.51
CA PHE A 226 -4.08 -1.55 21.70
C PHE A 226 -2.97 -2.59 21.76
N PHE A 227 -1.92 -2.44 20.96
CA PHE A 227 -0.80 -3.38 21.03
C PHE A 227 -0.06 -3.29 22.36
N LEU A 228 0.07 -2.10 22.96
CA LEU A 228 0.61 -2.00 24.33
C LEU A 228 -0.28 -2.71 25.34
N ASP A 229 -1.60 -2.60 25.21
CA ASP A 229 -2.54 -3.31 26.09
C ASP A 229 -2.41 -4.84 25.95
N VAL A 230 -2.21 -5.35 24.73
CA VAL A 230 -1.89 -6.77 24.48
C VAL A 230 -0.57 -7.14 25.17
N ILE A 231 0.49 -6.35 24.99
CA ILE A 231 1.82 -6.65 25.54
C ILE A 231 1.81 -6.71 27.08
N LYS A 232 0.97 -5.92 27.75
CA LYS A 232 0.82 -5.96 29.22
C LYS A 232 0.35 -7.34 29.73
N GLU A 233 -0.34 -8.11 28.90
CA GLU A 233 -0.90 -9.41 29.26
C GLU A 233 0.00 -10.59 28.85
N LEU A 234 1.10 -10.33 28.14
CA LEU A 234 2.04 -11.36 27.69
C LEU A 234 3.14 -11.61 28.73
N ASP A 235 3.43 -12.88 28.99
CA ASP A 235 4.71 -13.28 29.58
C ASP A 235 5.74 -13.42 28.45
N LEU A 236 6.51 -12.35 28.22
CA LEU A 236 7.48 -12.30 27.12
C LEU A 236 8.66 -13.27 27.27
N LYS A 237 8.94 -13.82 28.47
CA LYS A 237 10.13 -14.62 28.73
C LYS A 237 11.40 -13.97 28.16
N ASN A 238 12.00 -14.57 27.12
CA ASN A 238 13.18 -14.06 26.44
C ASN A 238 12.90 -13.24 25.17
N TRP A 239 11.64 -13.17 24.74
CA TRP A 239 11.24 -12.42 23.56
C TRP A 239 11.37 -10.91 23.77
N LYS A 240 11.63 -10.21 22.67
CA LYS A 240 11.61 -8.75 22.60
C LYS A 240 10.49 -8.29 21.69
N VAL A 241 9.86 -7.17 22.04
CA VAL A 241 8.95 -6.45 21.14
C VAL A 241 9.66 -5.20 20.65
N ILE A 242 9.85 -5.06 19.35
CA ILE A 242 10.51 -3.91 18.76
C ILE A 242 9.51 -3.14 17.92
N LEU A 243 9.26 -1.88 18.29
CA LEU A 243 8.36 -0.97 17.59
C LEU A 243 9.19 0.09 16.85
N VAL A 244 9.12 0.05 15.53
CA VAL A 244 9.91 0.91 14.63
C VAL A 244 9.02 1.93 13.95
N GLY A 245 9.43 3.20 14.04
CA GLY A 245 8.86 4.28 13.25
C GLY A 245 8.63 5.57 14.03
N PRO A 246 8.18 6.64 13.35
CA PRO A 246 7.96 7.93 13.97
C PRO A 246 6.86 7.86 15.02
N ILE A 247 7.12 8.46 16.19
CA ILE A 247 6.25 8.44 17.37
C ILE A 247 5.56 9.81 17.50
N THR A 248 4.24 9.83 17.67
CA THR A 248 3.52 11.07 17.97
C THR A 248 3.84 11.58 19.37
N ASP A 249 3.79 12.90 19.59
CA ASP A 249 4.11 13.46 20.90
C ASP A 249 3.13 13.01 22.00
N GLU A 250 1.86 12.80 21.66
CA GLU A 250 0.87 12.22 22.57
C GLU A 250 1.25 10.79 22.99
N PHE A 251 1.73 9.98 22.05
CA PHE A 251 2.06 8.59 22.33
C PHE A 251 3.34 8.44 23.15
N LYS A 252 4.28 9.40 23.08
CA LYS A 252 5.45 9.42 23.99
C LYS A 252 5.02 9.41 25.46
N LYS A 253 3.99 10.19 25.82
CA LYS A 253 3.44 10.20 27.19
C LYS A 253 2.83 8.85 27.58
N LYS A 254 2.16 8.18 26.63
CA LYS A 254 1.63 6.82 26.86
C LYS A 254 2.74 5.79 27.05
N ILE A 255 3.85 5.92 26.33
CA ILE A 255 5.04 5.06 26.50
C ILE A 255 5.66 5.26 27.90
N GLU A 256 5.79 6.50 28.35
CA GLU A 256 6.30 6.80 29.70
C GLU A 256 5.42 6.19 30.79
N LEU A 257 4.09 6.33 30.66
CA LEU A 257 3.14 5.72 31.57
C LEU A 257 3.21 4.18 31.53
N PHE A 258 3.30 3.60 30.33
CA PHE A 258 3.44 2.16 30.13
C PHE A 258 4.65 1.60 30.89
N TYR A 259 5.82 2.25 30.82
CA TYR A 259 7.01 1.80 31.55
C TYR A 259 6.92 2.05 33.06
N LYS A 260 6.22 3.11 33.50
CA LYS A 260 5.99 3.36 34.92
C LYS A 260 5.13 2.25 35.54
N GLU A 261 4.10 1.82 34.81
CA GLU A 261 3.20 0.73 35.22
C GLU A 261 3.85 -0.65 35.09
N ASN A 262 4.77 -0.83 34.13
CA ASN A 262 5.37 -2.12 33.80
C ASN A 262 6.92 -2.02 33.73
N PRO A 263 7.62 -1.77 34.85
CA PRO A 263 9.07 -1.54 34.83
C PRO A 263 9.88 -2.71 34.25
N SER A 264 9.42 -3.96 34.47
CA SER A 264 10.05 -5.18 33.97
C SER A 264 10.06 -5.27 32.44
N LEU A 265 9.13 -4.60 31.75
CA LEU A 265 9.03 -4.63 30.28
C LEU A 265 9.98 -3.65 29.59
N LYS A 266 10.64 -2.75 30.32
CA LYS A 266 11.47 -1.69 29.75
C LYS A 266 12.66 -2.20 28.92
N GLU A 267 13.20 -3.36 29.26
CA GLU A 267 14.31 -3.99 28.53
C GLU A 267 13.84 -4.89 27.38
N ARG A 268 12.56 -5.26 27.36
CA ARG A 268 11.96 -6.19 26.39
C ARG A 268 11.15 -5.48 25.31
N VAL A 269 10.53 -4.35 25.63
CA VAL A 269 9.73 -3.54 24.70
C VAL A 269 10.56 -2.33 24.30
N ILE A 270 10.92 -2.22 23.02
CA ILE A 270 11.90 -1.24 22.53
C ILE A 270 11.26 -0.38 21.44
N PHE A 271 11.25 0.94 21.63
CA PHE A 271 10.83 1.91 20.62
C PHE A 271 12.06 2.53 19.96
N THR A 272 12.27 2.27 18.67
CA THR A 272 13.49 2.72 17.97
C THR A 272 13.39 4.15 17.45
N GLY A 273 12.18 4.72 17.40
CA GLY A 273 11.90 5.91 16.61
C GLY A 273 11.99 5.65 15.10
N ASN A 274 12.05 6.72 14.31
CA ASN A 274 12.03 6.63 12.84
C ASN A 274 13.36 6.13 12.28
N ILE A 275 13.31 5.05 11.50
CA ILE A 275 14.45 4.55 10.71
C ILE A 275 14.22 4.92 9.25
N SER A 276 14.99 5.90 8.75
CA SER A 276 14.94 6.34 7.35
C SER A 276 15.79 5.48 6.42
N ASP A 277 16.86 4.89 6.93
CA ASP A 277 17.69 3.94 6.21
C ASP A 277 16.89 2.65 5.99
N ARG A 278 16.52 2.41 4.73
CA ARG A 278 15.72 1.25 4.38
C ARG A 278 16.49 -0.05 4.56
N ASP A 279 17.83 -0.11 4.41
CA ASP A 279 18.59 -1.36 4.61
C ASP A 279 18.60 -1.71 6.09
N LYS A 280 18.82 -0.71 6.95
CA LYS A 280 18.69 -0.88 8.40
C LYS A 280 17.29 -1.36 8.80
N LEU A 281 16.24 -0.81 8.20
CA LEU A 281 14.86 -1.23 8.47
C LEU A 281 14.60 -2.67 8.01
N LEU A 282 14.99 -3.03 6.78
CA LEU A 282 14.83 -4.39 6.26
C LEU A 282 15.62 -5.43 7.08
N ASN A 283 16.74 -5.03 7.71
CA ASN A 283 17.45 -5.90 8.63
C ASN A 283 16.66 -6.22 9.91
N TYR A 284 15.77 -5.34 10.37
CA TYR A 284 14.84 -5.68 11.46
C TYR A 284 13.89 -6.80 11.06
N TYR A 285 13.30 -6.74 9.86
CA TYR A 285 12.49 -7.85 9.34
C TYR A 285 13.32 -9.13 9.24
N ASN A 286 14.52 -9.04 8.66
CA ASN A 286 15.42 -10.18 8.45
C ASN A 286 15.81 -10.90 9.75
N LYS A 287 15.99 -10.17 10.86
CA LYS A 287 16.35 -10.78 12.15
C LYS A 287 15.15 -11.20 13.00
N SER A 288 13.97 -10.59 12.83
CA SER A 288 12.80 -10.91 13.66
C SER A 288 12.07 -12.17 13.20
N LYS A 289 11.63 -13.03 14.13
CA LYS A 289 10.80 -14.21 13.83
C LYS A 289 9.33 -13.86 13.52
N VAL A 290 8.77 -12.87 14.21
CA VAL A 290 7.34 -12.50 14.10
C VAL A 290 7.19 -11.05 13.68
N PHE A 291 6.17 -10.76 12.88
CA PHE A 291 5.73 -9.40 12.59
C PHE A 291 4.31 -9.21 13.11
N CYS A 292 4.08 -8.14 13.89
CA CYS A 292 2.78 -7.80 14.45
C CYS A 292 2.26 -6.45 13.93
N LEU A 293 1.00 -6.41 13.51
CA LEU A 293 0.33 -5.19 13.07
C LEU A 293 -1.12 -5.13 13.57
N THR A 294 -1.41 -4.19 14.46
CA THR A 294 -2.71 -4.03 15.13
C THR A 294 -3.61 -2.94 14.51
N SER A 295 -3.30 -2.49 13.30
CA SER A 295 -3.97 -1.37 12.64
C SER A 295 -5.50 -1.49 12.63
N ARG A 296 -6.20 -0.36 12.74
CA ARG A 296 -7.65 -0.28 12.51
C ARG A 296 -7.98 -0.17 11.03
N THR A 297 -7.14 0.54 10.27
CA THR A 297 -7.37 0.77 8.84
C THR A 297 -6.06 0.83 8.09
N GLU A 298 -6.04 0.22 6.91
CA GLU A 298 -4.91 0.22 5.97
C GLU A 298 -5.44 0.26 4.54
N GLY A 299 -4.70 0.89 3.62
CA GLY A 299 -4.90 0.68 2.19
C GLY A 299 -4.55 -0.76 1.83
N PHE A 300 -3.26 -1.05 1.65
CA PHE A 300 -2.75 -2.43 1.50
C PHE A 300 -1.86 -2.91 2.65
N ALA A 301 -1.25 -1.98 3.40
CA ALA A 301 -0.19 -2.25 4.39
C ALA A 301 1.09 -2.84 3.79
N LEU A 302 1.92 -2.01 3.13
CA LEU A 302 3.22 -2.40 2.54
C LEU A 302 4.19 -3.13 3.49
N VAL A 303 3.99 -3.01 4.80
CA VAL A 303 4.81 -3.69 5.82
C VAL A 303 4.57 -5.20 5.86
N LEU A 304 3.40 -5.67 5.40
CA LEU A 304 3.06 -7.10 5.36
C LEU A 304 3.86 -7.85 4.29
N PRO A 305 3.94 -7.42 3.01
CA PRO A 305 4.82 -8.07 2.04
C PRO A 305 6.30 -7.91 2.42
N GLU A 306 6.70 -6.79 3.02
CA GLU A 306 8.06 -6.64 3.59
C GLU A 306 8.34 -7.75 4.64
N ALA A 307 7.41 -8.00 5.57
CA ALA A 307 7.52 -9.06 6.58
C ALA A 307 7.53 -10.48 5.98
N ARG A 308 6.59 -10.78 5.08
CA ARG A 308 6.50 -12.08 4.41
C ARG A 308 7.79 -12.38 3.64
N TYR A 309 8.35 -11.40 2.94
CA TYR A 309 9.56 -11.60 2.14
C TYR A 309 10.77 -12.07 2.98
N TYR A 310 10.86 -11.61 4.23
CA TYR A 310 11.93 -11.95 5.18
C TYR A 310 11.59 -13.13 6.11
N GLY A 311 10.50 -13.85 5.84
CA GLY A 311 10.15 -15.07 6.57
C GLY A 311 9.52 -14.83 7.94
N ASN A 312 9.01 -13.62 8.22
CA ASN A 312 8.31 -13.35 9.47
C ASN A 312 6.95 -14.05 9.47
N TYR A 313 6.61 -14.75 10.55
CA TYR A 313 5.22 -15.14 10.79
C TYR A 313 4.40 -13.90 11.13
N ILE A 314 3.28 -13.68 10.45
CA ILE A 314 2.51 -12.43 10.54
C ILE A 314 1.36 -12.62 11.54
N VAL A 315 1.24 -11.75 12.53
CA VAL A 315 0.05 -11.65 13.41
C VAL A 315 -0.54 -10.27 13.20
N THR A 316 -1.72 -10.17 12.60
CA THR A 316 -2.26 -8.88 12.20
C THR A 316 -3.78 -8.82 12.35
N THR A 317 -4.32 -7.62 12.48
CA THR A 317 -5.76 -7.40 12.33
C THR A 317 -6.22 -7.67 10.90
N ASP A 318 -7.51 -7.93 10.69
CA ASP A 318 -8.12 -7.97 9.37
C ASP A 318 -8.17 -6.57 8.74
N VAL A 319 -7.09 -6.20 8.04
CA VAL A 319 -6.91 -4.89 7.41
C VAL A 319 -6.23 -4.98 6.05
N GLY A 320 -6.66 -4.13 5.13
CA GLY A 320 -6.02 -3.97 3.82
C GLY A 320 -5.89 -5.30 3.07
N GLY A 321 -4.67 -5.66 2.66
CA GLY A 321 -4.38 -6.93 1.97
C GLY A 321 -3.90 -8.05 2.91
N ALA A 322 -4.29 -8.05 4.19
CA ALA A 322 -3.76 -8.98 5.19
C ALA A 322 -4.03 -10.45 4.86
N LYS A 323 -5.26 -10.78 4.44
CA LYS A 323 -5.63 -12.15 4.08
C LYS A 323 -4.87 -12.63 2.85
N GLU A 324 -4.71 -11.76 1.86
CA GLU A 324 -3.99 -12.07 0.63
C GLU A 324 -2.50 -12.27 0.88
N VAL A 325 -1.87 -11.39 1.68
CA VAL A 325 -0.45 -11.53 1.99
C VAL A 325 -0.18 -12.76 2.85
N THR A 326 -1.09 -13.10 3.77
CA THR A 326 -0.95 -14.29 4.63
C THR A 326 -1.44 -15.59 4.00
N GLU A 327 -2.01 -15.55 2.79
CA GLU A 327 -2.70 -16.68 2.14
C GLU A 327 -3.73 -17.33 3.07
N GLU A 328 -4.73 -16.55 3.46
CA GLU A 328 -5.84 -17.00 4.34
C GLU A 328 -5.35 -17.64 5.65
N GLY A 329 -4.26 -17.11 6.22
CA GLY A 329 -3.68 -17.57 7.48
C GLY A 329 -2.65 -18.71 7.35
N GLU A 330 -2.19 -19.04 6.15
CA GLU A 330 -1.11 -20.00 5.94
C GLU A 330 0.21 -19.52 6.58
N TYR A 331 0.53 -18.23 6.35
CA TYR A 331 1.76 -17.55 6.79
C TYR A 331 1.57 -16.65 8.01
N GLY A 332 0.41 -16.74 8.67
CA GLY A 332 0.08 -15.84 9.76
C GLY A 332 -1.26 -16.11 10.42
N ARG A 333 -1.65 -15.21 11.32
CA ARG A 333 -2.99 -15.09 11.89
C ARG A 333 -3.55 -13.72 11.56
N VAL A 334 -4.75 -13.72 10.99
CA VAL A 334 -5.53 -12.52 10.72
C VAL A 334 -6.68 -12.48 11.72
N ILE A 335 -6.59 -11.58 12.68
CA ILE A 335 -7.44 -11.52 13.87
C ILE A 335 -8.50 -10.40 13.68
N PRO A 336 -9.77 -10.62 14.03
CA PRO A 336 -10.78 -9.57 14.00
C PRO A 336 -10.37 -8.33 14.80
N GLN A 337 -10.75 -7.14 14.31
CA GLN A 337 -10.42 -5.89 15.00
C GLN A 337 -11.00 -5.87 16.42
N GLY A 338 -10.16 -5.49 17.39
CA GLY A 338 -10.56 -5.38 18.79
C GLY A 338 -10.57 -6.69 19.58
N ASN A 339 -10.28 -7.84 18.96
CA ASN A 339 -10.19 -9.11 19.67
C ASN A 339 -8.85 -9.24 20.41
N LYS A 340 -8.73 -8.55 21.55
CA LYS A 340 -7.52 -8.55 22.40
C LYS A 340 -7.16 -9.95 22.88
N THR A 341 -8.16 -10.73 23.29
CA THR A 341 -7.98 -12.08 23.82
C THR A 341 -7.27 -12.97 22.82
N GLU A 342 -7.75 -13.02 21.57
CA GLU A 342 -7.12 -13.82 20.51
C GLU A 342 -5.70 -13.33 20.17
N PHE A 343 -5.45 -12.01 20.23
CA PHE A 343 -4.09 -11.47 20.07
C PHE A 343 -3.13 -11.97 21.16
N VAL A 344 -3.59 -11.98 22.42
CA VAL A 344 -2.80 -12.47 23.56
C VAL A 344 -2.55 -13.96 23.41
N GLU A 345 -3.59 -14.75 23.12
CA GLU A 345 -3.50 -16.20 22.92
C GLU A 345 -2.49 -16.56 21.83
N VAL A 346 -2.64 -16.02 20.62
CA VAL A 346 -1.73 -16.33 19.50
C VAL A 346 -0.28 -15.93 19.80
N LEU A 347 -0.06 -14.75 20.40
CA LEU A 347 1.30 -14.32 20.72
C LEU A 347 1.88 -15.14 21.87
N GLN A 348 1.08 -15.56 22.85
CA GLN A 348 1.53 -16.38 23.96
C GLN A 348 1.87 -17.81 23.50
N GLU A 349 1.09 -18.42 22.60
CA GLU A 349 1.41 -19.70 21.94
C GLU A 349 2.78 -19.63 21.28
N ILE A 350 3.04 -18.55 20.54
CA ILE A 350 4.33 -18.31 19.88
C ILE A 350 5.46 -18.18 20.91
N ILE A 351 5.26 -17.38 21.96
CA ILE A 351 6.28 -17.15 22.99
C ILE A 351 6.58 -18.43 23.79
N ASN A 352 5.58 -19.29 23.97
CA ASN A 352 5.69 -20.57 24.64
C ASN A 352 6.27 -21.69 23.78
N ASP A 353 6.60 -21.42 22.50
CA ASP A 353 7.07 -22.40 21.53
C ASP A 353 6.04 -23.52 21.25
N GLU A 354 4.75 -23.20 21.39
CA GLU A 354 3.63 -24.10 21.07
C GLU A 354 3.32 -24.12 19.55
N MET A 355 3.96 -23.22 18.79
CA MET A 355 3.85 -23.11 17.35
C MET A 355 5.21 -23.37 16.68
N ASP A 356 5.26 -24.31 15.73
CA ASP A 356 6.44 -24.60 14.92
C ASP A 356 6.74 -23.48 13.91
N LEU A 357 7.39 -22.42 14.40
CA LEU A 357 7.78 -21.26 13.61
C LEU A 357 8.85 -21.57 12.57
N GLU A 358 9.68 -22.60 12.77
CA GLU A 358 10.70 -22.99 11.79
C GLU A 358 10.07 -23.54 10.53
N LYS A 359 9.10 -24.45 10.68
CA LYS A 359 8.31 -24.99 9.56
C LYS A 359 7.55 -23.88 8.85
N LYS A 360 6.95 -22.94 9.58
CA LYS A 360 6.27 -21.77 9.00
C LYS A 360 7.25 -20.89 8.22
N TYR A 361 8.39 -20.55 8.80
CA TYR A 361 9.46 -19.79 8.14
C TYR A 361 9.90 -20.44 6.83
N ASN A 362 10.17 -21.76 6.83
CA ASN A 362 10.63 -22.48 5.65
C ASN A 362 9.59 -22.43 4.52
N LYS A 363 8.29 -22.57 4.86
CA LYS A 363 7.20 -22.43 3.90
C LYS A 363 7.14 -21.01 3.31
N ILE A 364 7.17 -19.98 4.17
CA ILE A 364 7.14 -18.57 3.77
C ILE A 364 8.28 -18.24 2.81
N VAL A 365 9.50 -18.63 3.17
CA VAL A 365 10.71 -18.32 2.39
C VAL A 365 10.71 -19.02 1.03
N SER A 366 10.19 -20.25 0.94
CA SER A 366 10.08 -20.97 -0.34
C SER A 366 9.21 -20.24 -1.37
N ARG A 367 8.24 -19.43 -0.91
CA ARG A 367 7.26 -18.71 -1.73
C ARG A 367 7.40 -17.18 -1.64
N ARG A 368 8.53 -16.68 -1.13
CA ARG A 368 8.74 -15.24 -0.90
C ARG A 368 8.77 -14.40 -2.17
N TYR A 369 9.15 -14.98 -3.31
CA TYR A 369 9.24 -14.26 -4.57
C TYR A 369 7.88 -13.99 -5.20
N GLU A 370 6.83 -14.69 -4.78
CA GLU A 370 5.47 -14.55 -5.30
C GLU A 370 4.88 -13.16 -5.04
N ILE A 371 5.26 -12.55 -3.92
CA ILE A 371 4.79 -11.22 -3.48
C ILE A 371 5.71 -10.07 -3.94
N THR A 372 6.63 -10.32 -4.86
CA THR A 372 7.54 -9.27 -5.36
C THR A 372 6.89 -8.47 -6.48
N TRP A 373 7.29 -7.21 -6.65
CA TRP A 373 6.80 -6.41 -7.77
C TRP A 373 7.07 -7.08 -9.12
N GLU A 374 8.25 -7.67 -9.29
CA GLU A 374 8.65 -8.36 -10.51
C GLU A 374 7.68 -9.50 -10.85
N ASN A 375 7.39 -10.39 -9.89
CA ASN A 375 6.46 -11.49 -10.09
C ASN A 375 5.02 -11.02 -10.29
N LEU A 376 4.53 -10.11 -9.44
CA LEU A 376 3.15 -9.63 -9.49
C LEU A 376 2.81 -8.93 -10.81
N ILE A 377 3.77 -8.20 -11.39
CA ILE A 377 3.61 -7.56 -12.70
C ILE A 377 3.69 -8.60 -13.82
N GLU A 378 4.59 -9.58 -13.70
CA GLU A 378 4.76 -10.64 -14.70
C GLU A 378 3.51 -11.52 -14.86
N ILE A 379 2.87 -11.91 -13.76
CA ILE A 379 1.69 -12.79 -13.82
C ILE A 379 0.39 -12.02 -14.12
N ASN A 380 0.41 -10.68 -14.11
CA ASN A 380 -0.79 -9.88 -14.35
C ASN A 380 -1.08 -9.76 -15.85
N GLN A 381 -2.08 -10.52 -16.29
CA GLN A 381 -2.45 -10.63 -17.71
C GLN A 381 -3.05 -9.33 -18.25
N GLU A 382 -3.93 -8.66 -17.50
CA GLU A 382 -4.56 -7.42 -17.98
C GLU A 382 -3.54 -6.30 -18.15
N LEU A 383 -2.58 -6.17 -17.23
CA LEU A 383 -1.47 -5.22 -17.34
C LEU A 383 -0.57 -5.56 -18.53
N SER A 384 -0.32 -6.86 -18.75
CA SER A 384 0.47 -7.35 -19.90
C SER A 384 -0.22 -7.06 -21.23
N MET A 385 -1.53 -7.25 -21.34
CA MET A 385 -2.30 -6.85 -22.53
C MET A 385 -2.31 -5.33 -22.67
N PHE A 386 -2.52 -4.60 -21.58
CA PHE A 386 -2.54 -3.14 -21.56
C PHE A 386 -1.22 -2.53 -22.02
N LEU A 387 -0.07 -3.08 -21.67
CA LEU A 387 1.24 -2.50 -22.04
C LEU A 387 1.93 -3.22 -23.21
N GLY A 388 1.74 -4.53 -23.34
CA GLY A 388 2.46 -5.42 -24.26
C GLY A 388 1.85 -5.53 -25.66
N ASP A 389 0.55 -5.28 -25.85
CA ASP A 389 -0.05 -5.33 -27.19
C ASP A 389 0.47 -4.20 -28.06
N ASN A 390 1.49 -4.46 -28.89
CA ASN A 390 1.98 -3.49 -29.88
C ASN A 390 0.93 -3.14 -30.95
N LYS A 391 -0.11 -3.95 -31.13
CA LYS A 391 -1.19 -3.72 -32.12
C LYS A 391 -2.17 -2.61 -31.71
N ASN A 392 -2.26 -2.28 -30.42
CA ASN A 392 -3.22 -1.32 -29.86
C ASN A 392 -2.58 0.08 -29.58
N TRP A 393 -1.40 0.36 -30.12
CA TRP A 393 -0.72 1.67 -29.99
C TRP A 393 -0.72 2.51 -31.28
N ASN A 394 -1.24 1.94 -32.38
CA ASN A 394 -1.24 2.56 -33.70
C ASN A 394 -2.57 3.23 -34.00
#